data_AF-A0A976PH37-F1
#
_entry.id   AF-A0A976PH37-F1
#
_cell.length_a   1.000
_cell.length_b   1.000
_cell.length_c   1.000
_cell.angle_alpha   90.00
_cell.angle_beta   90.00
_cell.angle_gamma   90.00
#
_symmetry.space_group_name_H-M   'P 1'
#
loop_
_entity.id
_entity.type
_entity.pdbx_description
1 polymer ?
#
loop_
_entity_poly.entity_id
_entity_poly.type
_entity_poly.pdbx_seq_one_letter_code
_entity_poly.pdbx_strand_id
1 'polypeptide(L)'
;ETLEQAITRELEEELGLKNFTIKKGPTSGLRYVWRKGTRKRYQIGQCQHYFLVFVDSEQEKEIVETDDFDSYRWVEPKVLVEEVVDFKQPIYEGALRELGLLD
;
A
#
# COMPACT_ATOMS: atom_id res chain seq x y z
N GLU A 1 14.06 -11.95 1.03
CA GLU A 1 13.13 -11.43 0.02
C GLU A 1 13.56 -10.01 -0.34
N THR A 2 13.60 -9.66 -1.63
CA THR A 2 13.77 -8.26 -2.07
C THR A 2 12.44 -7.51 -1.92
N LEU A 3 12.45 -6.17 -1.94
CA LEU A 3 11.19 -5.40 -1.87
C LEU A 3 10.27 -5.67 -3.06
N GLU A 4 10.83 -5.91 -4.25
CA GLU A 4 10.08 -6.28 -5.46
C GLU A 4 9.46 -7.68 -5.34
N GLN A 5 10.19 -8.64 -4.77
CA GLN A 5 9.64 -9.98 -4.50
C GLN A 5 8.50 -9.90 -3.49
N ALA A 6 8.67 -9.09 -2.43
CA ALA A 6 7.65 -8.90 -1.41
C ALA A 6 6.37 -8.31 -2.01
N ILE A 7 6.44 -7.16 -2.72
CA ILE A 7 5.23 -6.57 -3.32
C ILE A 7 4.58 -7.48 -4.35
N THR A 8 5.36 -8.26 -5.11
CA THR A 8 4.80 -9.26 -6.05
C THR A 8 3.98 -10.31 -5.31
N ARG A 9 4.51 -10.84 -4.21
CA ARG A 9 3.80 -11.82 -3.38
C ARG A 9 2.55 -11.21 -2.74
N GLU A 10 2.65 -10.03 -2.13
CA GLU A 10 1.51 -9.37 -1.48
C GLU A 10 0.38 -9.06 -2.47
N LEU A 11 0.70 -8.59 -3.69
CA LEU A 11 -0.32 -8.32 -4.72
C LEU A 11 -1.06 -9.58 -5.17
N GLU A 12 -0.37 -10.73 -5.24
CA GLU A 12 -1.02 -12.00 -5.56
C GLU A 12 -1.83 -12.54 -4.37
N GLU A 13 -1.30 -12.46 -3.14
CA GLU A 13 -1.96 -12.99 -1.93
C GLU A 13 -3.17 -12.16 -1.49
N GLU A 14 -3.05 -10.83 -1.48
CA GLU A 14 -4.10 -9.93 -0.96
C GLU A 14 -5.09 -9.46 -2.04
N LEU A 15 -4.69 -9.45 -3.31
CA LEU A 15 -5.51 -8.93 -4.42
C LEU A 15 -5.65 -9.92 -5.58
N GLY A 16 -5.01 -11.09 -5.57
CA GLY A 16 -5.05 -12.02 -6.71
C GLY A 16 -4.34 -11.53 -7.98
N LEU A 17 -3.64 -10.39 -7.92
CA LEU A 17 -3.11 -9.69 -9.09
C LEU A 17 -1.78 -10.29 -9.56
N LYS A 18 -1.73 -10.80 -10.79
CA LYS A 18 -0.55 -11.50 -11.34
C LYS A 18 0.16 -10.74 -12.45
N ASN A 19 -0.57 -9.97 -13.26
CA ASN A 19 0.01 -9.17 -14.34
C ASN A 19 -0.09 -7.70 -14.00
N PHE A 20 1.04 -7.14 -13.57
CA PHE A 20 1.14 -5.73 -13.25
C PHE A 20 2.51 -5.19 -13.68
N THR A 21 2.64 -3.88 -13.74
CA THR A 21 3.93 -3.22 -13.99
C THR A 21 4.22 -2.23 -12.88
N ILE A 22 5.35 -2.41 -12.18
CA ILE A 22 5.86 -1.39 -11.26
C ILE A 22 6.31 -0.18 -12.08
N LYS A 23 5.66 0.97 -11.87
CA LYS A 23 6.00 2.24 -12.54
C LYS A 23 7.01 3.05 -11.76
N LYS A 24 6.96 2.99 -10.42
CA LYS A 24 7.85 3.75 -9.53
C LYS A 24 7.96 3.10 -8.15
N GLY A 25 9.06 3.37 -7.46
CA GLY A 25 9.36 2.86 -6.12
C GLY A 25 10.67 2.05 -6.09
N PRO A 26 11.03 1.47 -4.93
CA PRO A 26 10.40 1.67 -3.63
C PRO A 26 10.61 3.09 -3.10
N THR A 27 9.72 3.56 -2.23
CA THR A 27 9.95 4.77 -1.43
C THR A 27 11.08 4.56 -0.40
N SER A 28 11.53 5.66 0.23
CA SER A 28 12.68 5.72 1.14
C SER A 28 12.54 4.91 2.46
N GLY A 29 11.37 4.33 2.71
CA GLY A 29 11.07 3.56 3.92
C GLY A 29 10.43 4.44 5.00
N LEU A 30 9.11 4.55 4.93
CA LEU A 30 8.31 5.43 5.77
C LEU A 30 7.95 4.73 7.09
N ARG A 31 8.15 5.42 8.21
CA ARG A 31 8.09 4.81 9.54
C ARG A 31 7.00 5.42 10.40
N TYR A 32 6.27 4.58 11.12
CA TYR A 32 5.32 5.02 12.13
C TYR A 32 5.34 4.12 13.36
N VAL A 33 4.94 4.68 14.49
CA VAL A 33 4.80 3.99 15.78
C VAL A 33 3.34 3.60 15.96
N TRP A 34 3.08 2.39 16.46
CA TRP A 34 1.71 1.98 16.76
C TRP A 34 1.10 2.79 17.91
N ARG A 35 -0.23 2.95 17.90
CA ARG A 35 -0.94 3.58 19.02
C ARG A 35 -0.72 2.77 20.31
N LYS A 36 -0.59 3.47 21.45
CA LYS A 36 -0.44 2.87 22.78
C LYS A 36 -1.51 1.78 23.01
N GLY A 37 -1.07 0.59 23.43
CA GLY A 37 -1.93 -0.58 23.64
C GLY A 37 -1.81 -1.64 22.52
N THR A 38 -1.37 -1.25 21.33
CA THR A 38 -1.04 -2.19 20.25
C THR A 38 0.36 -2.75 20.51
N ARG A 39 0.46 -3.97 21.04
CA ARG A 39 1.76 -4.63 21.29
C ARG A 39 1.86 -5.91 20.49
N LYS A 40 2.71 -5.92 19.46
CA LYS A 40 3.32 -7.16 18.95
C LYS A 40 4.69 -7.31 19.59
N ARG A 41 4.81 -8.20 20.59
CA ARG A 41 6.06 -8.53 21.31
C ARG A 41 6.96 -7.32 21.60
N TYR A 42 8.04 -7.15 20.82
CA TYR A 42 9.12 -6.17 20.96
C TYR A 42 9.11 -5.11 19.84
N GLN A 43 8.08 -5.11 18.99
CA GLN A 43 7.94 -4.16 17.90
C GLN A 43 7.14 -2.95 18.39
N ILE A 44 7.58 -1.76 17.98
CA ILE A 44 6.95 -0.48 18.35
C ILE A 44 6.19 0.15 17.16
N GLY A 45 6.28 -0.45 15.98
CA GLY A 45 5.81 0.19 14.75
C GLY A 45 6.23 -0.57 13.50
N GLN A 46 6.15 0.10 12.35
CA GLN A 46 6.52 -0.45 11.04
C GLN A 46 7.37 0.54 10.24
N CYS A 47 8.14 -0.02 9.31
CA CYS A 47 8.81 0.68 8.22
C CYS A 47 8.24 0.11 6.91
N GLN A 48 7.60 0.96 6.10
CA GLN A 48 6.88 0.55 4.90
C GLN A 48 7.51 1.19 3.67
N HIS A 49 7.66 0.38 2.62
CA HIS A 49 8.08 0.82 1.29
C HIS A 49 6.88 0.72 0.36
N TYR A 50 6.65 1.76 -0.41
CA TYR A 50 5.50 1.84 -1.32
C TYR A 50 5.97 1.80 -2.78
N PHE A 51 5.12 1.23 -3.61
CA PHE A 51 5.30 1.15 -5.05
C PHE A 51 4.08 1.72 -5.75
N LEU A 52 4.30 2.39 -6.88
CA LEU A 52 3.24 2.73 -7.82
C LEU A 52 3.16 1.61 -8.86
N VAL A 53 2.00 0.98 -8.94
CA VAL A 53 1.74 -0.16 -9.82
C VAL A 53 0.68 0.21 -10.83
N PHE A 54 0.91 -0.16 -12.09
CA PHE A 54 -0.08 -0.11 -13.15
C PHE A 54 -0.73 -1.47 -13.31
N VAL A 55 -2.06 -1.47 -13.31
CA VAL A 55 -2.92 -2.64 -13.49
C VAL A 55 -3.61 -2.52 -14.84
N ASP A 56 -3.67 -3.61 -15.60
CA ASP A 56 -4.44 -3.64 -16.84
C ASP A 56 -5.94 -3.71 -16.51
N SER A 57 -6.75 -2.95 -17.24
CA SER A 57 -8.21 -2.94 -17.14
C SER A 57 -8.87 -4.33 -17.22
N GLU A 58 -8.28 -5.28 -17.96
CA GLU A 58 -8.80 -6.65 -18.04
C GLU A 58 -8.59 -7.44 -16.74
N GLN A 59 -7.53 -7.12 -16.00
CA GLN A 59 -7.17 -7.73 -14.73
C GLN A 59 -7.85 -7.08 -13.53
N GLU A 60 -8.49 -5.91 -13.69
CA GLU A 60 -9.24 -5.29 -12.59
C GLU A 60 -10.30 -6.24 -12.04
N LYS A 61 -10.91 -7.08 -12.89
CA LYS A 61 -11.92 -8.07 -12.49
C LYS A 61 -11.34 -9.27 -11.72
N GLU A 62 -10.02 -9.44 -11.71
CA GLU A 62 -9.34 -10.50 -10.98
C GLU A 62 -9.10 -10.12 -9.51
N ILE A 63 -9.32 -8.85 -9.13
CA ILE A 63 -9.19 -8.41 -7.74
C ILE A 63 -10.30 -9.07 -6.91
N VAL A 64 -9.90 -10.05 -6.12
CA VAL A 64 -10.78 -10.89 -5.31
C VAL A 64 -10.96 -10.36 -3.90
N GLU A 65 -12.11 -10.68 -3.31
CA GLU A 65 -12.32 -10.56 -1.87
C GLU A 65 -11.30 -11.44 -1.13
N THR A 66 -10.63 -10.88 -0.14
CA THR A 66 -9.67 -11.59 0.70
C THR A 66 -10.03 -11.39 2.18
N ASP A 67 -9.36 -12.10 3.08
CA ASP A 67 -9.61 -12.00 4.51
C ASP A 67 -9.45 -10.56 5.05
N ASP A 68 -8.70 -9.70 4.33
CA ASP A 68 -8.44 -8.31 4.70
C ASP A 68 -9.34 -7.29 3.95
N PHE A 69 -9.98 -7.66 2.83
CA PHE A 69 -10.71 -6.74 1.97
C PHE A 69 -12.03 -7.33 1.42
N ASP A 70 -13.15 -6.69 1.77
CA ASP A 70 -14.49 -7.05 1.27
C ASP A 70 -14.81 -6.42 -0.10
N SER A 71 -14.23 -5.26 -0.42
CA SER A 71 -14.47 -4.55 -1.69
C SER A 71 -13.42 -3.45 -1.91
N TYR A 72 -13.33 -2.98 -3.15
CA TYR A 72 -12.47 -1.86 -3.51
C TYR A 72 -13.17 -0.91 -4.50
N ARG A 73 -12.62 0.30 -4.62
CA ARG A 73 -12.97 1.26 -5.66
C ARG A 73 -11.74 2.09 -6.01
N TRP A 74 -11.68 2.56 -7.25
CA TRP A 74 -10.67 3.54 -7.65
C TRP A 74 -10.98 4.92 -7.06
N VAL A 75 -9.95 5.58 -6.52
CA VAL A 75 -10.05 6.93 -5.95
C VAL A 75 -8.85 7.78 -6.35
N GLU A 76 -9.04 9.09 -6.36
CA GLU A 76 -7.95 10.04 -6.52
C GLU A 76 -6.99 9.97 -5.33
N PRO A 77 -5.66 10.16 -5.52
CA PRO A 77 -4.66 10.08 -4.44
C PRO A 77 -4.99 10.91 -3.21
N LYS A 78 -5.58 12.09 -3.39
CA LYS A 78 -5.96 12.97 -2.29
C LYS A 78 -7.06 12.36 -1.40
N VAL A 79 -8.03 11.70 -2.01
CA VAL A 79 -9.15 11.05 -1.29
C VAL A 79 -8.63 9.91 -0.42
N LEU A 80 -7.64 9.16 -0.90
CA LEU A 80 -6.99 8.11 -0.11
C LEU A 80 -6.38 8.64 1.20
N VAL A 81 -5.76 9.83 1.18
CA VAL A 81 -5.21 10.47 2.38
C VAL A 81 -6.33 10.93 3.32
N GLU A 82 -7.45 11.42 2.78
CA GLU A 82 -8.57 11.91 3.57
C GLU A 82 -9.34 10.77 4.27
N GLU A 83 -9.45 9.59 3.64
CA GLU A 83 -10.24 8.46 4.14
C GLU A 83 -9.45 7.44 4.99
N VAL A 84 -8.11 7.44 4.92
CA VAL A 84 -7.30 6.51 5.71
C VAL A 84 -7.30 6.88 7.20
N VAL A 85 -7.17 5.87 8.08
CA VAL A 85 -7.03 6.06 9.53
C VAL A 85 -5.93 7.07 9.90
N ASP A 86 -6.19 7.96 10.87
CA ASP A 86 -5.38 9.18 11.09
C ASP A 86 -3.86 8.93 11.20
N PHE A 87 -3.46 7.84 11.85
CA PHE A 87 -2.04 7.56 12.09
C PHE A 87 -1.29 7.13 10.81
N LYS A 88 -2.02 6.75 9.75
CA LYS A 88 -1.47 6.42 8.43
C LYS A 88 -1.51 7.61 7.47
N GLN A 89 -2.30 8.66 7.72
CA GLN A 89 -2.36 9.85 6.86
C GLN A 89 -0.98 10.42 6.49
N PRO A 90 -0.07 10.74 7.45
CA PRO A 90 1.24 11.29 7.11
C PRO A 90 2.13 10.31 6.34
N ILE A 91 1.90 9.01 6.50
CA ILE A 91 2.64 7.96 5.77
C ILE A 91 2.17 7.89 4.32
N TYR A 92 0.86 7.90 4.10
CA TYR A 92 0.29 7.90 2.75
C TYR A 92 0.63 9.20 2.00
N GLU A 93 0.53 10.35 2.67
CA GLU A 93 0.91 11.64 2.09
C GLU A 93 2.38 11.64 1.66
N GLY A 94 3.29 11.16 2.53
CA GLY A 94 4.71 11.02 2.21
C GLY A 94 4.97 10.05 1.04
N ALA A 95 4.30 8.91 1.03
CA ALA A 95 4.42 7.92 -0.04
C ALA A 95 3.97 8.49 -1.38
N LEU A 96 2.81 9.13 -1.43
CA LEU A 96 2.25 9.71 -2.64
C LEU A 96 3.13 10.85 -3.18
N ARG A 97 3.71 11.69 -2.33
CA ARG A 97 4.69 12.70 -2.76
C ARG A 97 5.96 12.08 -3.33
N GLU A 98 6.56 11.10 -2.65
CA GLU A 98 7.74 10.41 -3.19
C GLU A 98 7.43 9.72 -4.52
N LEU A 99 6.20 9.21 -4.69
CA LEU A 99 5.73 8.61 -5.93
C LEU A 99 5.29 9.64 -6.98
N GLY A 100 5.20 10.93 -6.64
CA GLY A 100 4.85 12.01 -7.58
C GLY A 100 3.36 12.07 -7.92
N LEU A 101 2.51 11.62 -7.00
CA LEU A 101 1.05 11.64 -7.09
C LEU A 101 0.41 12.78 -6.27
N LEU A 102 1.21 13.48 -5.48
CA LEU A 102 0.85 14.70 -4.76
C LEU A 102 1.99 15.71 -4.87
N ASP A 103 1.63 16.99 -4.85
CA ASP A 103 2.55 18.12 -4.79
C ASP A 103 3.15 18.34 -3.38
#